data_AF-A0A848L942-F1
#
_entry.id   AF-A0A848L942-F1
#
_cell.length_a   1.000
_cell.length_b   1.000
_cell.length_c   1.000
_cell.angle_alpha   90.00
_cell.angle_beta   90.00
_cell.angle_gamma   90.00
#
_symmetry.space_group_name_H-M   'P 1'
#
loop_
_entity.id
_entity.type
_entity.pdbx_description
1 polymer ?
#
loop_
_entity_poly.entity_id
_entity_poly.type
_entity_poly.pdbx_seq_one_letter_code
_entity_poly.pdbx_strand_id
1 'polypeptide(L)'
;MRITSPRTPTSGAIPSRESKDITPNSTTGEVDGAQGGAPTPRPATDFSVSGFEETPSAARTWARFSGETPGLTLAAERAAGPAGPAGPAAPQPSPAAPQQSTAARVQELISYGVTDWAVTSAEQSQVLSLLRADRNLSGTVRELQSNNMLGALMDRVSDPGHRRELVQMLGARTDDSARSMVTPHVARLGAQWEMQFNLGRMGVTSAAPPFNVGPFRPLVSNNPEAPFTGAGASGVNPTQRGVPLTDQFQLWREDPATTQRYSNPIPGDLSAYLNSLSPTDRSRQAELFLRQPISTVDPASYAGRIPSRAQVIEAAARHNNIEPELLAGFLLAEQRDQSANEDAKDYVGATRGANTSVGLGQVVISTARRNDLFQDLLSPGTRGALSDTDTARLLASDEYNIFAAARYIRQVADEGSRLGATAVPGTRSTYPDLDLGAYRRHSSSWPRDNIRALGSEYTSRAWDDRLSTGWGNFVLSAYDDVRASGVFPEPE
;
A
#
# COMPACT_ATOMS: atom_id res chain seq x y z
N MET A 1 51.94 -28.85 55.19
CA MET A 1 52.03 -28.59 53.75
C MET A 1 51.00 -29.44 53.03
N ARG A 2 49.85 -28.88 52.67
CA ARG A 2 48.78 -29.52 51.89
C ARG A 2 48.55 -28.64 50.67
N ILE A 3 48.72 -29.22 49.49
CA ILE A 3 48.50 -28.58 48.19
C ILE A 3 47.01 -28.78 47.85
N THR A 4 46.27 -27.70 47.71
CA THR A 4 44.89 -27.69 47.22
C THR A 4 44.87 -27.18 45.78
N SER A 5 44.42 -28.03 44.86
CA SER A 5 44.17 -27.67 43.46
C SER A 5 42.98 -26.72 43.31
N PRO A 6 43.01 -25.76 42.37
CA PRO A 6 41.85 -24.90 42.08
C PRO A 6 40.86 -25.59 41.14
N ARG A 7 39.57 -25.42 41.47
CA ARG A 7 38.40 -25.82 40.67
C ARG A 7 38.27 -24.94 39.41
N THR A 8 38.02 -25.59 38.28
CA THR A 8 37.61 -25.00 37.00
C THR A 8 36.18 -24.46 37.09
N PRO A 9 35.85 -23.27 36.53
CA PRO A 9 34.47 -22.84 36.42
C PRO A 9 33.79 -23.52 35.23
N THR A 10 32.59 -24.04 35.49
CA THR A 10 31.64 -24.58 34.53
C THR A 10 31.20 -23.52 33.51
N SER A 11 31.31 -23.90 32.24
CA SER A 11 30.82 -23.17 31.07
C SER A 11 29.34 -22.80 31.22
N GLY A 12 29.06 -21.49 31.14
CA GLY A 12 27.71 -20.97 31.02
C GLY A 12 27.15 -21.23 29.62
N ALA A 13 25.92 -21.72 29.57
CA ALA A 13 25.16 -21.92 28.35
C ALA A 13 24.96 -20.60 27.59
N ILE A 14 25.32 -20.60 26.31
CA ILE A 14 25.02 -19.54 25.36
C ILE A 14 23.52 -19.66 25.00
N PRO A 15 22.70 -18.61 25.12
CA PRO A 15 21.31 -18.66 24.66
C PRO A 15 21.26 -18.79 23.14
N SER A 16 20.45 -19.75 22.67
CA SER A 16 20.18 -20.02 21.26
C SER A 16 19.65 -18.77 20.56
N ARG A 17 20.27 -18.41 19.43
CA ARG A 17 19.81 -17.37 18.51
C ARG A 17 18.54 -17.85 17.80
N GLU A 18 17.46 -17.06 17.85
CA GLU A 18 16.34 -17.19 16.93
C GLU A 18 16.77 -16.66 15.56
N SER A 19 17.13 -17.56 14.64
CA SER A 19 17.05 -17.29 13.21
C SER A 19 15.61 -17.52 12.76
N LYS A 20 15.05 -16.60 11.96
CA LYS A 20 13.81 -16.84 11.20
C LYS A 20 14.09 -17.83 10.06
N ASP A 21 14.54 -19.04 10.38
CA ASP A 21 14.67 -20.13 9.41
C ASP A 21 13.29 -20.75 9.19
N ILE A 22 12.57 -20.22 8.19
CA ILE A 22 11.41 -20.91 7.63
C ILE A 22 11.95 -22.06 6.79
N THR A 23 12.08 -23.24 7.39
CA THR A 23 12.37 -24.49 6.66
C THR A 23 11.25 -24.78 5.65
N PRO A 24 11.55 -24.97 4.36
CA PRO A 24 10.59 -25.47 3.39
C PRO A 24 10.34 -26.97 3.63
N ASN A 25 9.08 -27.35 3.81
CA ASN A 25 8.67 -28.75 3.93
C ASN A 25 8.60 -29.36 2.51
N SER A 26 9.62 -30.12 2.11
CA SER A 26 9.61 -30.89 0.86
C SER A 26 8.83 -32.19 1.06
N THR A 27 7.63 -32.25 0.48
CA THR A 27 6.94 -33.53 0.28
C THR A 27 7.23 -33.96 -1.15
N THR A 28 8.13 -34.94 -1.32
CA THR A 28 8.45 -35.56 -2.60
C THR A 28 7.30 -36.47 -3.03
N GLY A 29 6.52 -36.00 -4.00
CA GLY A 29 5.69 -36.83 -4.86
C GLY A 29 6.52 -37.34 -6.03
N GLU A 30 6.75 -38.64 -6.04
CA GLU A 30 7.42 -39.41 -7.08
C GLU A 30 6.57 -39.41 -8.37
N VAL A 31 7.10 -38.88 -9.48
CA VAL A 31 6.56 -39.10 -10.82
C VAL A 31 7.71 -39.28 -11.80
N ASP A 32 7.76 -40.46 -12.41
CA ASP A 32 8.70 -40.89 -13.43
C ASP A 32 8.60 -40.07 -14.74
N GLY A 33 9.77 -39.73 -15.28
CA GLY A 33 10.15 -39.99 -16.66
C GLY A 33 9.56 -39.13 -17.79
N ALA A 34 10.35 -38.16 -18.29
CA ALA A 34 10.54 -37.95 -19.73
C ALA A 34 11.78 -37.09 -20.03
N GLN A 35 12.62 -37.60 -20.93
CA GLN A 35 13.83 -36.99 -21.46
C GLN A 35 13.54 -35.79 -22.37
N GLY A 36 14.47 -34.82 -22.44
CA GLY A 36 14.67 -34.05 -23.68
C GLY A 36 15.18 -32.62 -23.54
N GLY A 37 16.43 -32.40 -23.98
CA GLY A 37 16.81 -31.19 -24.74
C GLY A 37 17.35 -29.98 -23.97
N ALA A 38 18.68 -29.86 -23.93
CA ALA A 38 19.38 -28.63 -23.57
C ALA A 38 19.35 -27.61 -24.73
N PRO A 39 19.11 -26.29 -24.49
CA PRO A 39 19.42 -25.26 -25.46
C PRO A 39 20.71 -24.50 -25.11
N THR A 40 21.56 -24.39 -26.12
CA THR A 40 22.77 -23.55 -26.22
C THR A 40 22.49 -22.05 -26.08
N PRO A 41 23.45 -21.24 -25.57
CA PRO A 41 23.28 -19.81 -25.35
C PRO A 41 23.44 -18.99 -26.65
N ARG A 42 22.67 -17.91 -26.79
CA ARG A 42 22.86 -16.86 -27.80
C ARG A 42 23.44 -15.59 -27.16
N PRO A 43 24.20 -14.79 -27.93
CA PRO A 43 25.13 -13.80 -27.40
C PRO A 43 24.47 -12.46 -27.02
N ALA A 44 25.15 -11.77 -26.11
CA ALA A 44 24.83 -10.43 -25.63
C ALA A 44 24.92 -9.39 -26.76
N THR A 45 23.95 -8.47 -26.79
CA THR A 45 24.01 -7.24 -27.59
C THR A 45 24.21 -6.05 -26.66
N ASP A 46 25.31 -5.32 -26.92
CA ASP A 46 25.65 -4.02 -26.36
C ASP A 46 24.51 -3.00 -26.52
N PHE A 47 24.27 -2.22 -25.47
CA PHE A 47 23.50 -0.98 -25.55
C PHE A 47 24.28 0.14 -24.87
N SER A 48 24.89 1.01 -25.69
CA SER A 48 25.45 2.29 -25.27
C SER A 48 24.33 3.29 -24.98
N VAL A 49 24.40 3.97 -23.84
CA VAL A 49 23.57 5.14 -23.54
C VAL A 49 24.48 6.37 -23.51
N SER A 50 24.27 7.26 -24.48
CA SER A 50 24.88 8.59 -24.54
C SER A 50 23.94 9.63 -23.93
N GLY A 51 24.51 10.37 -22.96
CA GLY A 51 24.30 11.78 -22.62
C GLY A 51 22.92 12.43 -22.78
N PHE A 52 22.42 12.99 -21.67
CA PHE A 52 21.60 14.21 -21.72
C PHE A 52 22.06 15.21 -20.67
N GLU A 53 22.21 16.44 -21.15
CA GLU A 53 22.75 17.63 -20.51
C GLU A 53 21.83 18.19 -19.42
N GLU A 54 22.47 18.80 -18.41
CA GLU A 54 21.88 19.70 -17.42
C GLU A 54 21.54 21.07 -18.05
N THR A 55 20.57 21.79 -17.45
CA THR A 55 20.59 23.24 -17.04
C THR A 55 19.14 23.83 -17.02
N PRO A 56 18.87 25.02 -16.41
CA PRO A 56 18.19 25.07 -15.10
C PRO A 56 17.03 26.11 -15.02
N SER A 57 16.51 26.33 -13.80
CA SER A 57 15.88 27.57 -13.31
C SER A 57 14.41 27.86 -13.66
N ALA A 58 13.57 28.03 -12.63
CA ALA A 58 13.06 29.36 -12.28
C ALA A 58 12.12 29.31 -11.05
N ALA A 59 12.49 30.08 -10.03
CA ALA A 59 11.63 30.48 -8.93
C ALA A 59 10.53 31.45 -9.41
N ARG A 60 9.33 31.38 -8.82
CA ARG A 60 8.44 32.54 -8.73
C ARG A 60 7.45 32.47 -7.55
N THR A 61 7.63 33.48 -6.72
CA THR A 61 6.85 34.09 -5.64
C THR A 61 5.33 34.10 -5.85
N TRP A 62 4.56 33.82 -4.80
CA TRP A 62 3.14 34.21 -4.69
C TRP A 62 2.94 35.09 -3.47
N ALA A 63 2.42 36.29 -3.73
CA ALA A 63 2.07 37.30 -2.75
C ALA A 63 0.59 37.20 -2.35
N ARG A 64 0.34 37.54 -1.09
CA ARG A 64 -0.95 37.69 -0.41
C ARG A 64 -1.91 38.62 -1.15
N PHE A 65 -3.20 38.28 -1.15
CA PHE A 65 -4.28 39.26 -1.05
C PHE A 65 -5.39 38.72 -0.15
N SER A 66 -5.51 39.34 1.02
CA SER A 66 -6.63 39.27 1.96
C SER A 66 -7.54 40.45 1.70
N GLY A 67 -8.86 40.22 1.69
CA GLY A 67 -9.88 41.25 1.54
C GLY A 67 -11.21 40.75 2.09
N GLU A 68 -11.43 41.02 3.38
CA GLU A 68 -12.72 40.97 4.08
C GLU A 68 -13.67 42.04 3.50
N THR A 69 -14.98 41.81 3.37
CA THR A 69 -16.08 42.20 4.31
C THR A 69 -17.39 42.34 3.47
N PRO A 70 -18.57 42.70 4.02
CA PRO A 70 -19.43 41.94 4.92
C PRO A 70 -20.89 41.83 4.38
N GLY A 71 -21.73 41.09 5.10
CA GLY A 71 -23.12 40.81 4.73
C GLY A 71 -24.11 41.98 4.74
N LEU A 72 -25.24 41.76 4.08
CA LEU A 72 -26.49 42.49 4.25
C LEU A 72 -27.67 41.52 4.11
N THR A 73 -28.24 41.14 5.25
CA THR A 73 -29.59 40.59 5.38
C THR A 73 -30.60 41.73 5.38
N LEU A 74 -31.57 41.69 4.47
CA LEU A 74 -32.79 42.50 4.55
C LEU A 74 -34.00 41.58 4.32
N ALA A 75 -34.71 41.33 5.41
CA ALA A 75 -36.09 40.88 5.41
C ALA A 75 -37.00 42.07 5.08
N ALA A 76 -37.99 41.85 4.22
CA ALA A 76 -39.14 42.75 4.09
C ALA A 76 -40.39 41.95 3.70
N GLU A 77 -41.35 41.96 4.61
CA GLU A 77 -42.76 41.65 4.40
C GLU A 77 -43.37 42.55 3.31
N ARG A 78 -44.32 42.03 2.52
CA ARG A 78 -45.74 42.47 2.55
C ARG A 78 -46.61 41.93 1.40
N ALA A 79 -47.79 41.53 1.85
CA ALA A 79 -49.13 41.83 1.31
C ALA A 79 -49.59 41.21 -0.02
N ALA A 80 -50.58 40.32 0.13
CA ALA A 80 -51.52 39.89 -0.89
C ALA A 80 -52.41 41.05 -1.37
N GLY A 81 -52.58 41.14 -2.70
CA GLY A 81 -53.57 41.98 -3.38
C GLY A 81 -54.33 41.15 -4.43
N PRO A 82 -55.58 41.52 -4.77
CA PRO A 82 -56.55 40.63 -5.40
C PRO A 82 -56.41 40.51 -6.93
N ALA A 83 -56.94 39.39 -7.45
CA ALA A 83 -56.90 38.94 -8.83
C ALA A 83 -57.61 39.90 -9.82
N GLY A 84 -56.87 40.32 -10.85
CA GLY A 84 -57.41 40.92 -12.06
C GLY A 84 -57.73 39.87 -13.14
N PRO A 85 -58.57 40.20 -14.13
CA PRO A 85 -59.08 39.25 -15.13
C PRO A 85 -58.01 38.85 -16.16
N ALA A 86 -58.10 37.59 -16.60
CA ALA A 86 -57.17 36.91 -17.50
C ALA A 86 -57.01 37.60 -18.86
N GLY A 87 -55.79 38.06 -19.15
CA GLY A 87 -55.37 38.43 -20.50
C GLY A 87 -55.11 37.19 -21.39
N PRO A 88 -55.08 37.35 -22.72
CA PRO A 88 -54.90 36.26 -23.66
C PRO A 88 -53.59 35.53 -23.43
N ALA A 89 -53.67 34.19 -23.44
CA ALA A 89 -52.59 33.27 -23.13
C ALA A 89 -51.32 33.59 -23.96
N ALA A 90 -50.22 33.83 -23.25
CA ALA A 90 -48.91 33.89 -23.86
C ALA A 90 -48.61 32.56 -24.58
N PRO A 91 -47.99 32.59 -25.77
CA PRO A 91 -47.61 31.37 -26.49
C PRO A 91 -46.76 30.49 -25.58
N GLN A 92 -47.16 29.23 -25.42
CA GLN A 92 -46.41 28.26 -24.64
C GLN A 92 -45.00 28.14 -25.22
N PRO A 93 -43.94 28.19 -24.39
CA PRO A 93 -42.59 27.94 -24.87
C PRO A 93 -42.52 26.55 -25.48
N SER A 94 -42.03 26.47 -26.73
CA SER A 94 -41.78 25.20 -27.40
C SER A 94 -41.00 24.27 -26.46
N PRO A 95 -41.33 22.96 -26.41
CA PRO A 95 -40.61 22.02 -25.55
C PRO A 95 -39.12 22.08 -25.88
N ALA A 96 -38.29 22.35 -24.86
CA ALA A 96 -36.85 22.35 -25.00
C ALA A 96 -36.40 21.04 -25.65
N ALA A 97 -35.51 21.12 -26.63
CA ALA A 97 -34.95 19.94 -27.27
C ALA A 97 -34.44 18.97 -26.19
N PRO A 98 -34.65 17.65 -26.34
CA PRO A 98 -34.23 16.68 -25.34
C PRO A 98 -32.73 16.84 -25.11
N GLN A 99 -32.36 17.13 -23.86
CA GLN A 99 -30.98 17.34 -23.46
C GLN A 99 -30.20 16.03 -23.71
N GLN A 100 -29.21 16.07 -24.61
CA GLN A 100 -28.39 14.91 -24.98
C GLN A 100 -27.72 14.30 -23.73
N SER A 101 -27.74 12.96 -23.60
CA SER A 101 -27.13 12.26 -22.47
C SER A 101 -25.61 12.49 -22.43
N THR A 102 -25.01 12.40 -21.23
CA THR A 102 -23.55 12.48 -21.09
C THR A 102 -22.86 11.43 -21.95
N ALA A 103 -23.37 10.19 -21.98
CA ALA A 103 -22.85 9.11 -22.80
C ALA A 103 -22.85 9.45 -24.29
N ALA A 104 -23.94 10.02 -24.82
CA ALA A 104 -24.03 10.43 -26.22
C ALA A 104 -23.02 11.55 -26.56
N ARG A 105 -22.80 12.51 -25.66
CA ARG A 105 -21.78 13.57 -25.84
C ARG A 105 -20.36 13.02 -25.79
N VAL A 106 -20.09 12.09 -24.87
CA VAL A 106 -18.79 11.40 -24.80
C VAL A 106 -18.56 10.58 -26.06
N GLN A 107 -19.57 9.85 -26.53
CA GLN A 107 -19.51 9.07 -27.76
C GLN A 107 -19.16 9.95 -28.97
N GLU A 108 -19.76 11.13 -29.11
CA GLU A 108 -19.44 12.08 -30.17
C GLU A 108 -17.96 12.49 -30.13
N LEU A 109 -17.44 12.86 -28.96
CA LEU A 109 -16.05 13.29 -28.78
C LEU A 109 -15.00 12.21 -29.00
N ILE A 110 -15.36 10.93 -28.81
CA ILE A 110 -14.41 9.83 -28.98
C ILE A 110 -14.59 9.09 -30.29
N SER A 111 -15.59 9.42 -31.11
CA SER A 111 -15.84 8.75 -32.39
C SER A 111 -14.97 9.34 -33.50
N TYR A 112 -14.49 8.48 -34.40
CA TYR A 112 -13.69 8.93 -35.55
C TYR A 112 -14.59 9.41 -36.69
N GLY A 113 -14.17 10.51 -37.33
CA GLY A 113 -14.73 11.01 -38.57
C GLY A 113 -13.89 10.61 -39.79
N VAL A 114 -14.40 10.90 -40.99
CA VAL A 114 -13.66 10.64 -42.26
C VAL A 114 -12.31 11.34 -42.30
N THR A 115 -12.18 12.49 -41.64
CA THR A 115 -10.97 13.31 -41.55
C THR A 115 -10.36 13.38 -40.16
N ASP A 116 -10.93 12.66 -39.18
CA ASP A 116 -10.55 12.73 -37.78
C ASP A 116 -10.34 11.33 -37.20
N TRP A 117 -9.07 10.90 -37.17
CA TRP A 117 -8.68 9.54 -36.84
C TRP A 117 -8.01 9.44 -35.46
N ALA A 118 -8.02 10.51 -34.65
CA ALA A 118 -7.39 10.53 -33.33
C ALA A 118 -8.09 11.51 -32.38
N VAL A 119 -8.39 11.04 -31.15
CA VAL A 119 -8.95 11.90 -30.11
C VAL A 119 -7.84 12.77 -29.52
N THR A 120 -7.94 14.08 -29.74
CA THR A 120 -6.97 15.09 -29.30
C THR A 120 -6.95 15.23 -27.77
N SER A 121 -5.88 15.81 -27.23
CA SER A 121 -5.78 16.10 -25.79
C SER A 121 -6.90 17.05 -25.31
N ALA A 122 -7.35 17.97 -26.17
CA ALA A 122 -8.45 18.88 -25.88
C ALA A 122 -9.79 18.13 -25.77
N GLU A 123 -10.07 17.20 -26.68
CA GLU A 123 -11.28 16.36 -26.62
C GLU A 123 -11.26 15.42 -25.41
N GLN A 124 -10.10 14.82 -25.09
CA GLN A 124 -9.95 14.02 -23.87
C GLN A 124 -10.23 14.84 -22.60
N SER A 125 -9.73 16.08 -22.55
CA SER A 125 -10.03 17.03 -21.47
C SER A 125 -11.53 17.33 -21.36
N GLN A 126 -12.20 17.49 -22.51
CA GLN A 126 -13.63 17.72 -22.57
C GLN A 126 -14.44 16.50 -22.12
N VAL A 127 -14.05 15.29 -22.54
CA VAL A 127 -14.62 14.02 -22.06
C VAL A 127 -14.53 13.94 -20.54
N LEU A 128 -13.36 14.18 -19.96
CA LEU A 128 -13.18 14.17 -18.51
C LEU A 128 -14.02 15.23 -17.80
N SER A 129 -14.16 16.42 -18.38
CA SER A 129 -15.02 17.48 -17.85
C SER A 129 -16.49 17.04 -17.80
N LEU A 130 -16.98 16.38 -18.85
CA LEU A 130 -18.34 15.83 -18.90
C LEU A 130 -18.56 14.76 -17.84
N LEU A 131 -17.65 13.78 -17.74
CA LEU A 131 -17.74 12.70 -16.75
C LEU A 131 -17.62 13.23 -15.31
N ARG A 132 -16.81 14.27 -15.09
CA ARG A 132 -16.69 14.93 -13.78
C ARG A 132 -18.00 15.58 -13.35
N ALA A 133 -18.68 16.26 -14.27
CA ALA A 133 -19.96 16.92 -14.01
C ALA A 133 -21.15 15.96 -13.91
N ASP A 134 -20.99 14.71 -14.35
CA ASP A 134 -22.07 13.72 -14.41
C ASP A 134 -22.51 13.23 -13.02
N ARG A 135 -23.77 13.47 -12.67
CA ARG A 135 -24.34 13.00 -11.39
C ARG A 135 -24.70 11.52 -11.40
N ASN A 136 -24.80 10.88 -12.58
CA ASN A 136 -25.14 9.47 -12.76
C ASN A 136 -24.08 8.75 -13.60
N LEU A 137 -22.82 8.83 -13.17
CA LEU A 137 -21.70 8.22 -13.88
C LEU A 137 -21.90 6.71 -14.12
N SER A 138 -22.48 5.98 -13.16
CA SER A 138 -22.82 4.56 -13.35
C SER A 138 -23.80 4.34 -14.50
N GLY A 139 -24.83 5.19 -14.64
CA GLY A 139 -25.76 5.15 -15.77
C GLY A 139 -25.05 5.39 -17.10
N THR A 140 -24.19 6.40 -17.15
CA THR A 140 -23.38 6.72 -18.34
C THR A 140 -22.46 5.57 -18.73
N VAL A 141 -21.82 4.88 -17.78
CA VAL A 141 -21.00 3.68 -18.06
C VAL A 141 -21.84 2.57 -18.68
N ARG A 142 -23.04 2.30 -18.16
CA ARG A 142 -23.94 1.27 -18.72
C ARG A 142 -24.41 1.62 -20.14
N GLU A 143 -24.72 2.88 -20.40
CA GLU A 143 -25.12 3.35 -21.73
C GLU A 143 -23.96 3.28 -22.73
N LEU A 144 -22.74 3.68 -22.32
CA LEU A 144 -21.54 3.49 -23.14
C LEU A 144 -21.27 2.00 -23.41
N GLN A 145 -21.50 1.13 -22.44
CA GLN A 145 -21.37 -0.32 -22.62
C GLN A 145 -22.42 -0.85 -23.60
N SER A 146 -23.70 -0.48 -23.48
CA SER A 146 -24.76 -0.93 -24.40
C SER A 146 -24.52 -0.45 -25.85
N ASN A 147 -23.85 0.69 -26.00
CA ASN A 147 -23.50 1.25 -27.30
C ASN A 147 -22.15 0.72 -27.84
N ASN A 148 -21.50 -0.23 -27.17
CA ASN A 148 -20.16 -0.74 -27.48
C ASN A 148 -19.06 0.35 -27.51
N MET A 149 -19.25 1.44 -26.77
CA MET A 149 -18.34 2.58 -26.70
C MET A 149 -17.45 2.59 -25.46
N LEU A 150 -17.72 1.77 -24.43
CA LEU A 150 -16.91 1.75 -23.21
C LEU A 150 -15.45 1.34 -23.49
N GLY A 151 -15.23 0.30 -24.30
CA GLY A 151 -13.88 -0.09 -24.71
C GLY A 151 -13.17 1.03 -25.48
N ALA A 152 -13.88 1.69 -26.40
CA ALA A 152 -13.34 2.83 -27.15
C ALA A 152 -12.99 4.02 -26.25
N LEU A 153 -13.78 4.30 -25.21
CA LEU A 153 -13.45 5.34 -24.22
C LEU A 153 -12.11 5.04 -23.54
N MET A 154 -11.91 3.81 -23.08
CA MET A 154 -10.69 3.39 -22.37
C MET A 154 -9.47 3.40 -23.31
N ASP A 155 -9.66 2.98 -24.55
CA ASP A 155 -8.58 2.88 -25.54
C ASP A 155 -8.19 4.27 -26.07
N ARG A 156 -9.15 5.19 -26.27
CA ARG A 156 -8.95 6.50 -26.92
C ARG A 156 -8.65 7.65 -25.97
N VAL A 157 -9.04 7.57 -24.69
CA VAL A 157 -8.45 8.45 -23.66
C VAL A 157 -7.08 7.90 -23.33
N SER A 158 -6.10 8.29 -24.14
CA SER A 158 -4.77 7.68 -24.20
C SER A 158 -3.66 8.52 -23.58
N ASP A 159 -3.88 9.82 -23.35
CA ASP A 159 -2.93 10.63 -22.59
C ASP A 159 -2.79 10.02 -21.18
N PRO A 160 -1.57 9.73 -20.69
CA PRO A 160 -1.38 9.07 -19.40
C PRO A 160 -2.00 9.82 -18.22
N GLY A 161 -1.99 11.16 -18.24
CA GLY A 161 -2.61 12.00 -17.22
C GLY A 161 -4.13 11.87 -17.25
N HIS A 162 -4.73 12.01 -18.43
CA HIS A 162 -6.18 11.88 -18.61
C HIS A 162 -6.68 10.47 -18.34
N ARG A 163 -5.97 9.44 -18.80
CA ARG A 163 -6.31 8.05 -18.56
C ARG A 163 -6.30 7.73 -17.07
N ARG A 164 -5.35 8.27 -16.32
CA ARG A 164 -5.33 8.11 -14.86
C ARG A 164 -6.54 8.71 -14.20
N GLU A 165 -6.86 9.95 -14.55
CA GLU A 165 -8.04 10.62 -14.02
C GLU A 165 -9.31 9.82 -14.36
N LEU A 166 -9.42 9.33 -15.60
CA LEU A 166 -10.52 8.47 -16.02
C LEU A 166 -10.63 7.22 -15.14
N VAL A 167 -9.57 6.42 -15.01
CA VAL A 167 -9.65 5.16 -14.24
C VAL A 167 -9.92 5.38 -12.75
N GLN A 168 -9.31 6.41 -12.14
CA GLN A 168 -9.57 6.75 -10.75
C GLN A 168 -11.02 7.21 -10.55
N MET A 169 -11.54 8.04 -11.46
CA MET A 169 -12.91 8.54 -11.40
C MET A 169 -13.92 7.40 -11.58
N LEU A 170 -13.68 6.50 -12.53
CA LEU A 170 -14.51 5.32 -12.73
C LEU A 170 -14.48 4.42 -11.49
N GLY A 171 -13.31 4.18 -10.89
CA GLY A 171 -13.19 3.45 -9.63
C GLY A 171 -13.99 4.09 -8.50
N ALA A 172 -13.82 5.39 -8.28
CA ALA A 172 -14.37 6.12 -7.13
C ALA A 172 -15.88 6.39 -7.20
N ARG A 173 -16.43 6.63 -8.39
CA ARG A 173 -17.77 7.23 -8.55
C ARG A 173 -18.79 6.30 -9.21
N THR A 174 -18.42 5.07 -9.55
CA THR A 174 -19.36 4.08 -10.08
C THR A 174 -19.72 3.03 -9.05
N ASP A 175 -20.93 2.49 -9.17
CA ASP A 175 -21.41 1.39 -8.34
C ASP A 175 -20.78 0.05 -8.76
N ASP A 176 -20.98 -1.00 -7.96
CA ASP A 176 -20.35 -2.32 -8.21
C ASP A 176 -20.69 -2.91 -9.59
N SER A 177 -21.92 -2.70 -10.05
CA SER A 177 -22.38 -3.19 -11.35
C SER A 177 -21.65 -2.48 -12.49
N ALA A 178 -21.57 -1.15 -12.48
CA ALA A 178 -20.82 -0.40 -13.49
C ALA A 178 -19.31 -0.67 -13.40
N ARG A 179 -18.74 -0.80 -12.19
CA ARG A 179 -17.33 -1.18 -12.00
C ARG A 179 -17.01 -2.53 -12.65
N SER A 180 -17.88 -3.53 -12.50
CA SER A 180 -17.68 -4.85 -13.11
C SER A 180 -17.59 -4.81 -14.64
N MET A 181 -18.24 -3.83 -15.29
CA MET A 181 -18.14 -3.61 -16.74
C MET A 181 -16.82 -2.94 -17.14
N VAL A 182 -16.28 -2.08 -16.28
CA VAL A 182 -15.01 -1.36 -16.52
C VAL A 182 -13.79 -2.25 -16.29
N THR A 183 -13.86 -3.17 -15.30
CA THR A 183 -12.71 -4.00 -14.87
C THR A 183 -12.00 -4.72 -16.01
N PRO A 184 -12.67 -5.42 -16.96
CA PRO A 184 -11.97 -6.09 -18.06
C PRO A 184 -11.20 -5.10 -18.95
N HIS A 185 -11.71 -3.89 -19.15
CA HIS A 185 -11.02 -2.88 -19.95
C HIS A 185 -9.79 -2.33 -19.23
N VAL A 186 -9.87 -2.11 -17.92
CA VAL A 186 -8.72 -1.66 -17.11
C VAL A 186 -7.62 -2.72 -17.07
N ALA A 187 -7.98 -3.99 -16.90
CA ALA A 187 -7.01 -5.10 -16.87
C ALA A 187 -6.19 -5.20 -18.17
N ARG A 188 -6.82 -4.95 -19.34
CA ARG A 188 -6.10 -4.89 -20.63
C ARG A 188 -5.06 -3.77 -20.72
N LEU A 189 -5.18 -2.72 -19.90
CA LEU A 189 -4.23 -1.61 -19.90
C LEU A 189 -2.97 -1.95 -19.07
N GLY A 190 -3.05 -2.88 -18.12
CA GLY A 190 -1.95 -3.35 -17.29
C GLY A 190 -2.10 -3.06 -15.79
N ALA A 191 -1.24 -3.68 -14.99
CA ALA A 191 -1.27 -3.70 -13.53
C ALA A 191 -1.35 -2.31 -12.89
N GLN A 192 -0.59 -1.34 -13.42
CA GLN A 192 -0.58 0.02 -12.90
C GLN A 192 -1.93 0.73 -13.02
N TRP A 193 -2.73 0.41 -14.04
CA TRP A 193 -4.07 0.99 -14.21
C TRP A 193 -5.11 0.28 -13.35
N GLU A 194 -4.97 -1.03 -13.16
CA GLU A 194 -5.78 -1.79 -12.19
C GLU A 194 -5.58 -1.25 -10.78
N MET A 195 -4.33 -1.01 -10.39
CA MET A 195 -3.99 -0.38 -9.12
C MET A 195 -4.65 0.99 -8.99
N GLN A 196 -4.51 1.88 -9.97
CA GLN A 196 -5.11 3.22 -9.91
C GLN A 196 -6.65 3.18 -9.86
N PHE A 197 -7.28 2.27 -10.60
CA PHE A 197 -8.73 2.04 -10.53
C PHE A 197 -9.16 1.56 -9.15
N ASN A 198 -8.46 0.59 -8.56
CA ASN A 198 -8.78 0.03 -7.25
C ASN A 198 -8.49 1.00 -6.10
N LEU A 199 -7.42 1.79 -6.18
CA LEU A 199 -7.17 2.91 -5.26
C LEU A 199 -8.30 3.94 -5.33
N GLY A 200 -8.75 4.29 -6.54
CA GLY A 200 -9.93 5.14 -6.73
C GLY A 200 -11.19 4.56 -6.07
N ARG A 201 -11.45 3.26 -6.30
CA ARG A 201 -12.56 2.51 -5.66
C ARG A 201 -12.52 2.57 -4.14
N MET A 202 -11.35 2.67 -3.55
CA MET A 202 -11.14 2.72 -2.09
C MET A 202 -10.99 4.15 -1.55
N GLY A 203 -11.14 5.17 -2.40
CA GLY A 203 -11.10 6.58 -2.02
C GLY A 203 -9.71 7.24 -2.01
N VAL A 204 -8.68 6.57 -2.51
CA VAL A 204 -7.31 7.12 -2.59
C VAL A 204 -7.13 7.83 -3.94
N THR A 205 -7.61 9.07 -4.01
CA THR A 205 -7.59 9.88 -5.26
C THR A 205 -6.83 11.21 -5.13
N SER A 206 -6.37 11.56 -3.94
CA SER A 206 -5.65 12.81 -3.67
C SER A 206 -4.16 12.57 -3.44
N ALA A 207 -3.37 13.61 -3.69
CA ALA A 207 -1.96 13.62 -3.32
C ALA A 207 -1.81 13.68 -1.79
N ALA A 208 -0.64 13.31 -1.30
CA ALA A 208 -0.25 13.51 0.08
C ALA A 208 -0.40 15.00 0.46
N PRO A 209 -0.96 15.31 1.65
CA PRO A 209 -0.86 16.63 2.22
C PRO A 209 0.62 17.06 2.33
N PRO A 210 0.95 18.37 2.18
CA PRO A 210 2.31 18.83 2.36
C PRO A 210 2.88 18.42 3.73
N PHE A 211 4.09 17.86 3.73
CA PHE A 211 4.75 17.39 4.94
C PHE A 211 6.22 17.82 4.96
N ASN A 212 6.64 18.44 6.07
CA ASN A 212 8.03 18.86 6.27
C ASN A 212 8.79 17.81 7.08
N VAL A 213 9.65 17.05 6.39
CA VAL A 213 10.50 16.02 7.02
C VAL A 213 11.65 16.59 7.86
N GLY A 214 11.98 17.87 7.72
CA GLY A 214 13.14 18.50 8.36
C GLY A 214 13.25 18.27 9.87
N PRO A 215 12.20 18.54 10.66
CA PRO A 215 12.19 18.30 12.11
C PRO A 215 12.35 16.85 12.53
N PHE A 216 12.10 15.90 11.63
CA PHE A 216 12.15 14.46 11.89
C PHE A 216 13.49 13.83 11.52
N ARG A 217 14.36 14.54 10.79
CA ARG A 217 15.68 14.04 10.38
C ARG A 217 16.53 13.47 11.54
N PRO A 218 16.56 14.08 12.73
CA PRO A 218 17.33 13.52 13.86
C PRO A 218 16.86 12.14 14.33
N LEU A 219 15.64 11.71 13.96
CA LEU A 219 15.10 10.39 14.31
C LEU A 219 15.63 9.27 13.43
N VAL A 220 16.23 9.60 12.28
CA VAL A 220 16.76 8.63 11.31
C VAL A 220 18.27 8.70 11.34
N SER A 221 18.90 7.61 11.79
CA SER A 221 20.36 7.50 11.83
C SER A 221 20.96 7.52 10.42
N ASN A 222 22.17 8.08 10.30
CA ASN A 222 22.96 7.97 9.07
C ASN A 222 23.69 6.62 8.95
N ASN A 223 23.70 5.80 10.00
CA ASN A 223 24.25 4.45 9.94
C ASN A 223 23.23 3.53 9.24
N PRO A 224 23.55 2.93 8.07
CA PRO A 224 22.60 2.09 7.34
C PRO A 224 22.29 0.76 8.02
N GLU A 225 23.01 0.40 9.09
CA GLU A 225 22.77 -0.78 9.92
C GLU A 225 21.86 -0.46 11.13
N ALA A 226 21.52 0.80 11.37
CA ALA A 226 20.76 1.19 12.56
C ALA A 226 19.26 0.88 12.42
N PRO A 227 18.56 0.65 13.55
CA PRO A 227 17.09 0.54 13.57
C PRO A 227 16.42 1.77 12.96
N PHE A 228 15.25 1.57 12.35
CA PHE A 228 14.44 2.65 11.77
C PHE A 228 15.21 3.48 10.72
N THR A 229 15.95 2.81 9.83
CA THR A 229 16.63 3.45 8.69
C THR A 229 16.20 2.92 7.31
N GLY A 230 15.35 1.89 7.29
CA GLY A 230 14.74 1.34 6.08
C GLY A 230 13.79 2.30 5.35
N ALA A 231 13.05 1.77 4.38
CA ALA A 231 12.17 2.52 3.49
C ALA A 231 11.08 3.30 4.25
N GLY A 232 10.55 2.74 5.33
CA GLY A 232 9.56 3.39 6.19
C GLY A 232 10.07 4.69 6.83
N ALA A 233 11.33 4.73 7.25
CA ALA A 233 11.91 5.92 7.84
C ALA A 233 12.44 6.90 6.78
N SER A 234 13.17 6.38 5.80
CA SER A 234 13.94 7.17 4.83
C SER A 234 13.17 7.61 3.58
N GLY A 235 12.06 6.93 3.25
CA GLY A 235 11.35 7.10 1.98
C GLY A 235 12.08 6.53 0.75
N VAL A 236 13.31 6.03 0.92
CA VAL A 236 14.12 5.47 -0.17
C VAL A 236 13.64 4.05 -0.49
N ASN A 237 13.24 3.84 -1.74
CA ASN A 237 12.68 2.57 -2.17
C ASN A 237 13.73 1.43 -2.10
N PRO A 238 13.40 0.21 -1.64
CA PRO A 238 14.32 -0.92 -1.66
C PRO A 238 14.91 -1.21 -3.05
N THR A 239 14.18 -0.95 -4.14
CA THR A 239 14.68 -1.15 -5.51
C THR A 239 15.80 -0.20 -5.92
N GLN A 240 16.00 0.89 -5.16
CA GLN A 240 17.05 1.88 -5.40
C GLN A 240 18.32 1.58 -4.57
N ARG A 241 18.26 0.56 -3.71
CA ARG A 241 19.37 0.14 -2.86
C ARG A 241 20.12 -1.02 -3.51
N GLY A 242 21.40 -1.14 -3.17
CA GLY A 242 22.24 -2.23 -3.65
C GLY A 242 23.14 -2.75 -2.53
N VAL A 243 23.47 -4.03 -2.61
CA VAL A 243 24.48 -4.66 -1.75
C VAL A 243 25.81 -4.64 -2.51
N PRO A 244 26.93 -4.16 -1.95
CA PRO A 244 28.23 -4.25 -2.62
C PRO A 244 28.59 -5.69 -3.00
N LEU A 245 29.28 -5.90 -4.14
CA LEU A 245 29.62 -7.25 -4.62
C LEU A 245 30.42 -8.08 -3.61
N THR A 246 31.31 -7.43 -2.85
CA THR A 246 32.08 -8.07 -1.77
C THR A 246 31.16 -8.60 -0.68
N ASP A 247 30.18 -7.79 -0.26
CA ASP A 247 29.20 -8.16 0.75
C ASP A 247 28.24 -9.23 0.23
N GLN A 248 27.84 -9.18 -1.04
CA GLN A 248 27.05 -10.25 -1.66
C GLN A 248 27.78 -11.60 -1.63
N PHE A 249 29.07 -11.62 -1.95
CA PHE A 249 29.89 -12.83 -1.88
C PHE A 249 30.06 -13.32 -0.43
N GLN A 250 30.23 -12.40 0.53
CA GLN A 250 30.31 -12.72 1.95
C GLN A 250 28.99 -13.26 2.51
N LEU A 251 27.85 -12.70 2.11
CA LEU A 251 26.51 -13.22 2.44
C LEU A 251 26.31 -14.62 1.86
N TRP A 252 26.73 -14.86 0.62
CA TRP A 252 26.69 -16.21 0.02
C TRP A 252 27.56 -17.22 0.79
N ARG A 253 28.65 -16.76 1.41
CA ARG A 253 29.51 -17.57 2.29
C ARG A 253 29.05 -17.62 3.75
N GLU A 254 27.93 -16.99 4.08
CA GLU A 254 27.41 -16.89 5.44
C GLU A 254 28.43 -16.29 6.43
N ASP A 255 29.24 -15.32 5.97
CA ASP A 255 30.20 -14.62 6.83
C ASP A 255 29.49 -13.97 8.03
N PRO A 256 29.81 -14.32 9.28
CA PRO A 256 29.02 -13.91 10.44
C PRO A 256 28.89 -12.39 10.61
N ALA A 257 29.96 -11.65 10.34
CA ALA A 257 29.95 -10.19 10.48
C ALA A 257 29.06 -9.56 9.40
N THR A 258 29.17 -10.04 8.16
CA THR A 258 28.35 -9.53 7.06
C THR A 258 26.89 -9.92 7.22
N THR A 259 26.58 -11.17 7.58
CA THR A 259 25.22 -11.58 7.89
C THR A 259 24.60 -10.68 8.96
N GLN A 260 25.33 -10.36 10.04
CA GLN A 260 24.86 -9.45 11.07
C GLN A 260 24.58 -8.03 10.54
N ARG A 261 25.44 -7.47 9.68
CA ARG A 261 25.25 -6.13 9.08
C ARG A 261 24.00 -5.97 8.21
N TYR A 262 23.44 -7.08 7.72
CA TYR A 262 22.28 -7.11 6.82
C TYR A 262 21.07 -7.84 7.44
N SER A 263 21.13 -8.16 8.73
CA SER A 263 20.01 -8.72 9.49
C SER A 263 19.29 -7.64 10.30
N ASN A 264 18.22 -8.04 10.97
CA ASN A 264 17.47 -7.22 11.92
C ASN A 264 18.41 -6.43 12.85
N PRO A 265 18.26 -5.10 12.92
CA PRO A 265 19.17 -4.23 13.65
C PRO A 265 18.93 -4.20 15.16
N ILE A 266 17.83 -4.80 15.66
CA ILE A 266 17.55 -4.94 17.10
C ILE A 266 17.72 -6.41 17.51
N PRO A 267 18.96 -6.89 17.73
CA PRO A 267 19.17 -8.26 18.16
C PRO A 267 18.69 -8.46 19.61
N GLY A 268 17.68 -9.31 19.78
CA GLY A 268 17.24 -9.78 21.10
C GLY A 268 16.19 -8.89 21.76
N ASP A 269 16.61 -7.90 22.56
CA ASP A 269 15.71 -7.18 23.47
C ASP A 269 15.03 -5.97 22.82
N LEU A 270 13.89 -6.22 22.18
CA LEU A 270 13.00 -5.20 21.61
C LEU A 270 12.53 -4.18 22.66
N SER A 271 12.40 -4.58 23.93
CA SER A 271 11.97 -3.69 25.01
C SER A 271 13.08 -2.70 25.37
N ALA A 272 14.34 -3.14 25.37
CA ALA A 272 15.48 -2.25 25.58
C ALA A 272 15.56 -1.16 24.50
N TYR A 273 15.30 -1.49 23.23
CA TYR A 273 15.20 -0.50 22.17
C TYR A 273 14.08 0.51 22.44
N LEU A 274 12.85 0.05 22.74
CA LEU A 274 11.75 0.97 23.04
C LEU A 274 12.03 1.86 24.25
N ASN A 275 12.72 1.35 25.26
CA ASN A 275 13.10 2.10 26.47
C ASN A 275 14.22 3.12 26.21
N SER A 276 15.00 2.96 25.13
CA SER A 276 15.99 3.95 24.70
C SER A 276 15.37 5.17 24.00
N LEU A 277 14.12 5.07 23.55
CA LEU A 277 13.39 6.13 22.87
C LEU A 277 12.46 6.85 23.86
N SER A 278 12.42 8.18 23.79
CA SER A 278 11.40 8.92 24.52
C SER A 278 10.01 8.66 23.90
N PRO A 279 8.91 8.76 24.67
CA PRO A 279 7.55 8.65 24.12
C PRO A 279 7.30 9.63 22.95
N THR A 280 7.89 10.82 23.01
CA THR A 280 7.84 11.82 21.94
C THR A 280 8.58 11.37 20.69
N ASP A 281 9.76 10.75 20.82
CA ASP A 281 10.50 10.24 19.66
C ASP A 281 9.72 9.10 19.00
N ARG A 282 9.10 8.22 19.81
CA ARG A 282 8.28 7.12 19.30
C ARG A 282 7.05 7.61 18.54
N SER A 283 6.32 8.61 19.04
CA SER A 283 5.18 9.18 18.33
C SER A 283 5.61 9.96 17.09
N ARG A 284 6.76 10.64 17.12
CA ARG A 284 7.33 11.31 15.93
C ARG A 284 7.83 10.33 14.87
N GLN A 285 8.35 9.16 15.26
CA GLN A 285 8.66 8.09 14.31
C GLN A 285 7.38 7.64 13.58
N ALA A 286 6.27 7.46 14.31
CA ALA A 286 4.98 7.14 13.71
C ALA A 286 4.51 8.24 12.75
N GLU A 287 4.62 9.51 13.15
CA GLU A 287 4.25 10.64 12.30
C GLU A 287 5.10 10.73 11.02
N LEU A 288 6.43 10.60 11.15
CA LEU A 288 7.34 10.54 10.00
C LEU A 288 6.98 9.39 9.06
N PHE A 289 6.73 8.20 9.62
CA PHE A 289 6.37 7.03 8.85
C PHE A 289 5.08 7.26 8.06
N LEU A 290 4.03 7.79 8.69
CA LEU A 290 2.68 7.89 8.13
C LEU A 290 2.47 9.06 7.17
N ARG A 291 3.07 10.22 7.45
CA ARG A 291 2.82 11.45 6.67
C ARG A 291 3.65 11.55 5.39
N GLN A 292 4.70 10.74 5.24
CA GLN A 292 5.46 10.69 4.00
C GLN A 292 4.60 10.18 2.82
N PRO A 293 4.82 10.67 1.59
CA PRO A 293 4.32 10.04 0.38
C PRO A 293 4.75 8.58 0.32
N ILE A 294 3.94 7.73 -0.30
CA ILE A 294 4.33 6.34 -0.57
C ILE A 294 5.59 6.29 -1.46
N SER A 295 6.47 5.34 -1.17
CA SER A 295 7.56 4.94 -2.06
C SER A 295 7.04 3.89 -3.03
N THR A 296 6.69 4.32 -4.24
CA THR A 296 6.09 3.46 -5.27
C THR A 296 7.11 3.09 -6.36
N VAL A 297 7.00 1.87 -6.90
CA VAL A 297 7.78 1.43 -8.07
C VAL A 297 7.24 1.96 -9.40
N ASP A 298 6.06 2.58 -9.37
CA ASP A 298 5.39 3.17 -10.54
C ASP A 298 5.01 4.66 -10.29
N PRO A 299 5.95 5.56 -9.95
CA PRO A 299 5.65 6.95 -9.61
C PRO A 299 4.99 7.73 -10.76
N ALA A 300 5.32 7.37 -12.01
CA ALA A 300 4.68 7.90 -13.20
C ALA A 300 3.17 7.62 -13.22
N SER A 301 2.71 6.54 -12.57
CA SER A 301 1.29 6.19 -12.45
C SER A 301 0.51 7.09 -11.50
N TYR A 302 1.13 8.12 -10.91
CA TYR A 302 0.47 9.15 -10.09
C TYR A 302 0.54 10.58 -10.66
N ALA A 303 1.37 10.85 -11.69
CA ALA A 303 1.76 12.19 -12.18
C ALA A 303 1.91 13.23 -11.05
N GLY A 304 2.78 12.92 -10.10
CA GLY A 304 3.09 13.81 -8.98
C GLY A 304 2.03 13.85 -7.88
N ARG A 305 0.85 13.23 -8.06
CA ARG A 305 -0.21 13.13 -7.03
C ARG A 305 -0.05 11.86 -6.19
N ILE A 306 1.15 11.63 -5.68
CA ILE A 306 1.45 10.45 -4.86
C ILE A 306 0.77 10.61 -3.48
N PRO A 307 -0.06 9.66 -3.04
CA PRO A 307 -0.73 9.73 -1.74
C PRO A 307 0.27 9.52 -0.59
N SER A 308 -0.10 9.93 0.63
CA SER A 308 0.64 9.56 1.83
C SER A 308 0.40 8.11 2.20
N ARG A 309 1.31 7.52 2.97
CA ARG A 309 1.10 6.18 3.55
C ARG A 309 -0.16 6.14 4.41
N ALA A 310 -0.44 7.19 5.19
CA ALA A 310 -1.67 7.28 5.97
C ALA A 310 -2.93 7.10 5.11
N GLN A 311 -3.01 7.77 3.95
CA GLN A 311 -4.17 7.63 3.05
C GLN A 311 -4.33 6.20 2.52
N VAL A 312 -3.23 5.52 2.20
CA VAL A 312 -3.25 4.14 1.70
C VAL A 312 -3.55 3.14 2.83
N ILE A 313 -2.97 3.34 4.02
CA ILE A 313 -3.23 2.54 5.21
C ILE A 313 -4.70 2.63 5.60
N GLU A 314 -5.29 3.82 5.60
CA GLU A 314 -6.71 4.01 5.92
C GLU A 314 -7.61 3.26 4.94
N ALA A 315 -7.33 3.34 3.65
CA ALA A 315 -8.06 2.60 2.62
C ALA A 315 -7.92 1.09 2.78
N ALA A 316 -6.69 0.59 3.01
CA ALA A 316 -6.42 -0.84 3.18
C ALA A 316 -7.06 -1.40 4.46
N ALA A 317 -7.01 -0.66 5.55
CA ALA A 317 -7.59 -1.03 6.83
C ALA A 317 -9.12 -1.10 6.75
N ARG A 318 -9.76 -0.07 6.17
CA ARG A 318 -11.21 -0.06 5.93
C ARG A 318 -11.66 -1.23 5.06
N HIS A 319 -10.93 -1.50 3.97
CA HIS A 319 -11.22 -2.63 3.08
C HIS A 319 -11.10 -3.99 3.78
N ASN A 320 -10.21 -4.09 4.77
CA ASN A 320 -9.96 -5.33 5.52
C ASN A 320 -10.63 -5.35 6.91
N ASN A 321 -11.59 -4.47 7.19
CA ASN A 321 -12.33 -4.44 8.46
C ASN A 321 -11.42 -4.42 9.71
N ILE A 322 -10.38 -3.60 9.67
CA ILE A 322 -9.45 -3.33 10.78
C ILE A 322 -9.23 -1.82 10.91
N GLU A 323 -8.75 -1.39 12.07
CA GLU A 323 -8.34 0.00 12.33
C GLU A 323 -7.07 0.35 11.55
N PRO A 324 -6.96 1.57 11.01
CA PRO A 324 -5.72 2.03 10.40
C PRO A 324 -4.55 2.06 11.37
N GLU A 325 -4.81 2.35 12.65
CA GLU A 325 -3.80 2.35 13.71
C GLU A 325 -3.25 0.95 13.96
N LEU A 326 -4.10 -0.09 13.88
CA LEU A 326 -3.66 -1.47 13.99
C LEU A 326 -2.69 -1.80 12.85
N LEU A 327 -3.11 -1.58 11.60
CA LEU A 327 -2.27 -1.84 10.43
C LEU A 327 -0.94 -1.06 10.52
N ALA A 328 -1.01 0.24 10.82
CA ALA A 328 0.16 1.09 10.98
C ALA A 328 1.07 0.62 12.12
N GLY A 329 0.52 0.09 13.22
CA GLY A 329 1.29 -0.45 14.34
C GLY A 329 2.14 -1.66 13.92
N PHE A 330 1.58 -2.58 13.12
CA PHE A 330 2.34 -3.70 12.56
C PHE A 330 3.46 -3.21 11.63
N LEU A 331 3.12 -2.32 10.69
CA LEU A 331 4.11 -1.79 9.75
C LEU A 331 5.22 -1.02 10.48
N LEU A 332 4.88 -0.20 11.48
CA LEU A 332 5.86 0.57 12.24
C LEU A 332 6.77 -0.33 13.09
N ALA A 333 6.24 -1.43 13.66
CA ALA A 333 7.05 -2.41 14.37
C ALA A 333 8.09 -3.04 13.44
N GLU A 334 7.67 -3.54 12.26
CA GLU A 334 8.59 -4.06 11.25
C GLU A 334 9.62 -2.98 10.84
N GLN A 335 9.19 -1.74 10.61
CA GLN A 335 10.11 -0.67 10.19
C GLN A 335 11.07 -0.20 11.28
N ARG A 336 10.73 -0.36 12.57
CA ARG A 336 11.67 -0.10 13.67
C ARG A 336 12.77 -1.15 13.71
N ASP A 337 12.43 -2.40 13.48
CA ASP A 337 13.38 -3.51 13.35
C ASP A 337 13.84 -3.71 11.90
N GLN A 338 13.87 -2.64 11.10
CA GLN A 338 14.39 -2.65 9.73
C GLN A 338 15.54 -1.66 9.57
N SER A 339 16.61 -2.11 8.93
CA SER A 339 17.73 -1.25 8.51
C SER A 339 17.76 -0.98 7.01
N ALA A 340 18.46 0.07 6.60
CA ALA A 340 18.71 0.38 5.19
C ALA A 340 19.50 -0.74 4.47
N ASN A 341 20.41 -1.41 5.18
CA ASN A 341 21.14 -2.56 4.66
C ASN A 341 20.21 -3.75 4.47
N GLU A 342 19.38 -4.03 5.47
CA GLU A 342 18.42 -5.13 5.41
C GLU A 342 17.48 -5.01 4.21
N ASP A 343 16.91 -3.82 3.94
CA ASP A 343 16.10 -3.55 2.73
C ASP A 343 16.85 -3.92 1.44
N ALA A 344 18.15 -3.58 1.38
CA ALA A 344 18.98 -3.86 0.22
C ALA A 344 19.20 -5.37 0.06
N LYS A 345 19.53 -6.09 1.14
CA LYS A 345 19.70 -7.54 1.12
C LYS A 345 18.39 -8.25 0.79
N ASP A 346 17.28 -7.83 1.38
CA ASP A 346 15.97 -8.44 1.17
C ASP A 346 15.55 -8.35 -0.30
N TYR A 347 15.63 -7.16 -0.89
CA TYR A 347 15.24 -6.97 -2.29
C TYR A 347 16.22 -7.62 -3.28
N VAL A 348 17.53 -7.49 -3.06
CA VAL A 348 18.54 -8.13 -3.92
C VAL A 348 18.46 -9.66 -3.82
N GLY A 349 18.24 -10.20 -2.62
CA GLY A 349 18.02 -11.62 -2.40
C GLY A 349 16.75 -12.10 -3.11
N ALA A 350 15.64 -11.39 -2.94
CA ALA A 350 14.36 -11.69 -3.58
C ALA A 350 14.46 -11.80 -5.10
N THR A 351 15.06 -10.81 -5.74
CA THR A 351 15.24 -10.74 -7.20
C THR A 351 16.25 -11.77 -7.72
N ARG A 352 16.94 -12.50 -6.83
CA ARG A 352 17.84 -13.62 -7.13
C ARG A 352 17.28 -14.97 -6.68
N GLY A 353 16.00 -15.03 -6.33
CA GLY A 353 15.29 -16.27 -6.00
C GLY A 353 15.32 -16.66 -4.53
N ALA A 354 15.84 -15.83 -3.63
CA ALA A 354 15.67 -16.06 -2.19
C ALA A 354 14.24 -15.70 -1.75
N ASN A 355 13.69 -16.46 -0.80
CA ASN A 355 12.35 -16.22 -0.27
C ASN A 355 12.38 -15.26 0.93
N THR A 356 12.81 -14.03 0.71
CA THR A 356 12.93 -12.98 1.73
C THR A 356 11.60 -12.28 2.00
N SER A 357 11.53 -11.59 3.14
CA SER A 357 10.52 -10.59 3.47
C SER A 357 10.90 -9.24 2.85
N VAL A 358 9.96 -8.52 2.22
CA VAL A 358 10.27 -7.27 1.51
C VAL A 358 9.28 -6.17 1.91
N GLY A 359 9.79 -4.93 1.97
CA GLY A 359 9.00 -3.70 2.06
C GLY A 359 8.46 -3.40 3.47
N LEU A 360 7.47 -2.51 3.54
CA LEU A 360 7.02 -1.90 4.80
C LEU A 360 6.59 -2.92 5.87
N GLY A 361 5.82 -3.92 5.48
CA GLY A 361 5.30 -4.97 6.35
C GLY A 361 6.13 -6.24 6.35
N GLN A 362 7.33 -6.24 5.75
CA GLN A 362 8.20 -7.43 5.72
C GLN A 362 7.45 -8.67 5.21
N VAL A 363 6.71 -8.52 4.11
CA VAL A 363 5.89 -9.60 3.55
C VAL A 363 6.79 -10.56 2.77
N VAL A 364 6.72 -11.86 3.08
CA VAL A 364 7.49 -12.89 2.40
C VAL A 364 6.93 -13.18 1.01
N ILE A 365 7.79 -13.31 -0.02
CA ILE A 365 7.38 -13.53 -1.43
C ILE A 365 6.42 -14.73 -1.57
N SER A 366 6.81 -15.90 -1.04
CA SER A 366 5.95 -17.09 -1.10
C SER A 366 4.64 -16.94 -0.32
N THR A 367 4.62 -16.13 0.73
CA THR A 367 3.39 -15.81 1.47
C THR A 367 2.48 -14.91 0.63
N ALA A 368 3.04 -13.89 -0.05
CA ALA A 368 2.29 -13.04 -0.98
C ALA A 368 1.62 -13.85 -2.09
N ARG A 369 2.34 -14.81 -2.68
CA ARG A 369 1.79 -15.67 -3.74
C ARG A 369 0.77 -16.67 -3.21
N ARG A 370 1.08 -17.41 -2.15
CA ARG A 370 0.21 -18.48 -1.62
C ARG A 370 -1.12 -17.96 -1.08
N ASN A 371 -1.11 -16.77 -0.48
CA ASN A 371 -2.29 -16.16 0.14
C ASN A 371 -2.96 -15.11 -0.75
N ASP A 372 -2.49 -14.98 -1.99
CA ASP A 372 -3.03 -14.07 -2.98
C ASP A 372 -3.11 -12.62 -2.46
N LEU A 373 -1.99 -12.10 -1.94
CA LEU A 373 -2.00 -10.86 -1.16
C LEU A 373 -2.20 -9.58 -2.01
N PHE A 374 -2.13 -9.67 -3.34
CA PHE A 374 -2.35 -8.54 -4.25
C PHE A 374 -3.77 -8.46 -4.82
N GLN A 375 -4.67 -9.37 -4.45
CA GLN A 375 -5.99 -9.48 -5.09
C GLN A 375 -6.87 -8.23 -4.99
N ASP A 376 -6.61 -7.37 -3.99
CA ASP A 376 -7.41 -6.17 -3.76
C ASP A 376 -7.07 -5.06 -4.77
N LEU A 377 -5.88 -5.14 -5.38
CA LEU A 377 -5.36 -4.17 -6.34
C LEU A 377 -5.25 -4.73 -7.77
N LEU A 378 -5.07 -6.04 -7.92
CA LEU A 378 -4.81 -6.70 -9.21
C LEU A 378 -5.80 -7.85 -9.50
N SER A 379 -6.21 -7.96 -10.76
CA SER A 379 -7.05 -9.04 -11.25
C SER A 379 -6.34 -10.40 -11.21
N PRO A 380 -7.11 -11.51 -11.20
CA PRO A 380 -6.54 -12.86 -11.22
C PRO A 380 -5.58 -13.11 -12.39
N GLY A 381 -5.88 -12.57 -13.58
CA GLY A 381 -5.02 -12.74 -14.76
C GLY A 381 -3.65 -12.08 -14.58
N THR A 382 -3.64 -10.84 -14.11
CA THR A 382 -2.40 -10.10 -13.84
C THR A 382 -1.57 -10.77 -12.76
N ARG A 383 -2.20 -11.21 -11.66
CA ARG A 383 -1.51 -11.90 -10.55
C ARG A 383 -0.96 -13.26 -10.96
N GLY A 384 -1.71 -14.02 -11.76
CA GLY A 384 -1.28 -15.32 -12.27
C GLY A 384 -0.06 -15.25 -13.18
N ALA A 385 0.23 -14.08 -13.76
CA ALA A 385 1.37 -13.83 -14.63
C ALA A 385 2.63 -13.35 -13.89
N LEU A 386 2.56 -13.02 -12.59
CA LEU A 386 3.70 -12.47 -11.85
C LEU A 386 4.79 -13.51 -11.62
N SER A 387 6.03 -13.17 -11.97
CA SER A 387 7.22 -13.88 -11.52
C SER A 387 7.54 -13.58 -10.05
N ASP A 388 8.50 -14.29 -9.46
CA ASP A 388 8.98 -13.97 -8.10
C ASP A 388 9.67 -12.60 -8.06
N THR A 389 10.39 -12.24 -9.12
CA THR A 389 10.99 -10.91 -9.29
C THR A 389 9.93 -9.82 -9.40
N ASP A 390 8.85 -10.04 -10.14
CA ASP A 390 7.74 -9.08 -10.22
C ASP A 390 7.04 -8.96 -8.86
N THR A 391 6.84 -10.08 -8.16
CA THR A 391 6.28 -10.10 -6.80
C THR A 391 7.14 -9.30 -5.84
N ALA A 392 8.46 -9.49 -5.87
CA ALA A 392 9.42 -8.74 -5.06
C ALA A 392 9.39 -7.23 -5.38
N ARG A 393 9.31 -6.88 -6.67
CA ARG A 393 9.18 -5.47 -7.11
C ARG A 393 7.89 -4.85 -6.60
N LEU A 394 6.76 -5.56 -6.68
CA LEU A 394 5.50 -5.06 -6.12
C LEU A 394 5.55 -4.94 -4.60
N LEU A 395 6.15 -5.91 -3.89
CA LEU A 395 6.33 -5.81 -2.43
C LEU A 395 7.26 -4.66 -2.01
N ALA A 396 8.18 -4.21 -2.87
CA ALA A 396 8.98 -3.01 -2.64
C ALA A 396 8.20 -1.70 -2.88
N SER A 397 6.98 -1.77 -3.39
CA SER A 397 6.09 -0.63 -3.56
C SER A 397 5.13 -0.53 -2.38
N ASP A 398 5.19 0.59 -1.67
CA ASP A 398 4.46 0.80 -0.41
C ASP A 398 2.96 0.48 -0.53
N GLU A 399 2.29 0.88 -1.62
CA GLU A 399 0.85 0.65 -1.80
C GLU A 399 0.47 -0.82 -1.91
N TYR A 400 1.25 -1.61 -2.65
CA TYR A 400 1.02 -3.05 -2.73
C TYR A 400 1.37 -3.74 -1.43
N ASN A 401 2.44 -3.30 -0.77
CA ASN A 401 2.89 -3.86 0.49
C ASN A 401 1.90 -3.60 1.64
N ILE A 402 1.38 -2.38 1.75
CA ILE A 402 0.36 -1.99 2.74
C ILE A 402 -0.90 -2.84 2.58
N PHE A 403 -1.40 -3.00 1.34
CA PHE A 403 -2.57 -3.84 1.07
C PHE A 403 -2.30 -5.32 1.35
N ALA A 404 -1.11 -5.82 0.99
CA ALA A 404 -0.70 -7.19 1.28
C ALA A 404 -0.65 -7.46 2.79
N ALA A 405 -0.05 -6.56 3.57
CA ALA A 405 0.01 -6.66 5.03
C ALA A 405 -1.37 -6.60 5.67
N ALA A 406 -2.22 -5.65 5.27
CA ALA A 406 -3.60 -5.53 5.77
C ALA A 406 -4.41 -6.81 5.55
N ARG A 407 -4.31 -7.35 4.32
CA ARG A 407 -4.97 -8.59 3.95
C ARG A 407 -4.45 -9.79 4.74
N TYR A 408 -3.14 -9.90 4.92
CA TYR A 408 -2.56 -11.00 5.68
C TYR A 408 -2.93 -10.93 7.16
N ILE A 409 -2.89 -9.75 7.79
CA ILE A 409 -3.38 -9.53 9.16
C ILE A 409 -4.83 -10.00 9.29
N ARG A 410 -5.69 -9.62 8.33
CA ARG A 410 -7.10 -10.03 8.32
C ARG A 410 -7.25 -11.54 8.16
N GLN A 411 -6.48 -12.17 7.29
CA GLN A 411 -6.49 -13.61 7.10
C GLN A 411 -6.08 -14.36 8.38
N VAL A 412 -4.96 -13.98 9.00
CA VAL A 412 -4.48 -14.61 10.24
C VAL A 412 -5.51 -14.45 11.35
N ALA A 413 -6.12 -13.28 11.49
CA ALA A 413 -7.20 -13.06 12.46
C ALA A 413 -8.43 -13.95 12.15
N ASP A 414 -8.82 -14.08 10.89
CA ASP A 414 -9.93 -14.97 10.48
C ASP A 414 -9.64 -16.45 10.77
N GLU A 415 -8.41 -16.90 10.55
CA GLU A 415 -7.95 -18.25 10.91
C GLU A 415 -8.09 -18.50 12.42
N GLY A 416 -7.58 -17.58 13.24
CA GLY A 416 -7.68 -17.66 14.70
C GLY A 416 -9.13 -17.72 15.18
N SER A 417 -10.02 -16.97 14.52
CA SER A 417 -11.46 -16.93 14.85
C SER A 417 -12.22 -18.23 14.63
N ARG A 418 -11.62 -19.19 13.92
CA ARG A 418 -12.17 -20.52 13.65
C ARG A 418 -11.66 -21.58 14.63
N LEU A 419 -10.66 -21.25 15.44
CA LEU A 419 -10.10 -22.15 16.42
C LEU A 419 -10.95 -22.20 17.70
N GLY A 420 -10.99 -23.37 18.33
CA GLY A 420 -11.54 -23.51 19.67
C GLY A 420 -10.58 -22.97 20.71
N ALA A 421 -11.10 -22.51 21.85
CA ALA A 421 -10.30 -22.00 22.97
C ALA A 421 -9.21 -22.98 23.47
N THR A 422 -9.42 -24.28 23.28
CA THR A 422 -8.50 -25.35 23.70
C THR A 422 -7.43 -25.68 22.65
N ALA A 423 -7.49 -25.09 21.45
CA ALA A 423 -6.56 -25.39 20.35
C ALA A 423 -5.20 -24.69 20.50
N VAL A 424 -5.12 -23.62 21.31
CA VAL A 424 -3.92 -22.78 21.49
C VAL A 424 -3.62 -22.52 22.98
N PRO A 425 -3.37 -23.58 23.78
CA PRO A 425 -3.19 -23.45 25.22
C PRO A 425 -1.95 -22.63 25.60
N GLY A 426 -0.84 -22.73 24.86
CA GLY A 426 0.37 -21.94 25.05
C GLY A 426 0.10 -20.45 24.81
N THR A 427 -0.52 -20.12 23.67
CA THR A 427 -0.92 -18.74 23.34
C THR A 427 -1.81 -18.14 24.43
N ARG A 428 -2.81 -18.88 24.93
CA ARG A 428 -3.68 -18.40 26.02
C ARG A 428 -2.98 -18.26 27.36
N SER A 429 -1.98 -19.10 27.65
CA SER A 429 -1.18 -18.96 28.86
C SER A 429 -0.39 -17.65 28.87
N THR A 430 0.05 -17.18 27.71
CA THR A 430 0.78 -15.91 27.57
C THR A 430 -0.17 -14.71 27.45
N TYR A 431 -1.31 -14.89 26.78
CA TYR A 431 -2.31 -13.85 26.54
C TYR A 431 -3.66 -14.28 27.16
N PRO A 432 -3.83 -14.14 28.49
CA PRO A 432 -4.99 -14.65 29.20
C PRO A 432 -6.32 -14.00 28.75
N ASP A 433 -6.26 -12.75 28.28
CA ASP A 433 -7.44 -12.00 27.82
C ASP A 433 -7.73 -12.17 26.32
N LEU A 434 -7.08 -13.13 25.66
CA LEU A 434 -7.31 -13.45 24.25
C LEU A 434 -8.76 -13.94 24.01
N ASP A 435 -9.50 -13.19 23.19
CA ASP A 435 -10.81 -13.56 22.67
C ASP A 435 -10.72 -13.90 21.19
N LEU A 436 -10.51 -15.17 20.84
CA LEU A 436 -10.47 -15.63 19.44
C LEU A 436 -11.75 -15.27 18.67
N GLY A 437 -12.91 -15.24 19.33
CA GLY A 437 -14.18 -14.88 18.72
C GLY A 437 -14.24 -13.41 18.29
N ALA A 438 -13.51 -12.53 18.98
CA ALA A 438 -13.43 -11.11 18.64
C ALA A 438 -12.83 -10.87 17.26
N TYR A 439 -11.92 -11.72 16.80
CA TYR A 439 -11.30 -11.54 15.49
C TYR A 439 -12.33 -11.50 14.35
N ARG A 440 -13.52 -12.12 14.45
CA ARG A 440 -14.57 -12.03 13.40
C ARG A 440 -15.11 -10.61 13.19
N ARG A 441 -14.94 -9.75 14.18
CA ARG A 441 -15.44 -8.37 14.19
C ARG A 441 -14.33 -7.41 13.79
N HIS A 442 -14.70 -6.15 13.63
CA HIS A 442 -13.77 -5.04 13.45
C HIS A 442 -12.78 -4.96 14.62
N SER A 443 -11.53 -4.55 14.35
CA SER A 443 -10.46 -4.58 15.36
C SER A 443 -10.67 -3.66 16.55
N SER A 444 -11.50 -2.63 16.42
CA SER A 444 -11.88 -1.76 17.54
C SER A 444 -12.57 -2.51 18.69
N SER A 445 -13.06 -3.74 18.45
CA SER A 445 -13.64 -4.61 19.47
C SER A 445 -12.68 -5.65 20.04
N TRP A 446 -11.42 -5.64 19.61
CA TRP A 446 -10.43 -6.63 20.01
C TRP A 446 -9.79 -6.24 21.35
N PRO A 447 -9.69 -7.18 22.31
CA PRO A 447 -8.83 -7.01 23.47
C PRO A 447 -7.38 -6.69 23.07
N ARG A 448 -6.63 -6.00 23.93
CA ARG A 448 -5.21 -5.72 23.67
C ARG A 448 -4.38 -7.00 23.50
N ASP A 449 -4.77 -8.07 24.18
CA ASP A 449 -4.15 -9.40 24.03
C ASP A 449 -4.41 -10.02 22.65
N ASN A 450 -5.51 -9.69 21.97
CA ASN A 450 -5.68 -10.07 20.56
C ASN A 450 -4.68 -9.35 19.65
N ILE A 451 -4.34 -8.09 19.93
CA ILE A 451 -3.32 -7.36 19.16
C ILE A 451 -1.95 -8.00 19.39
N ARG A 452 -1.61 -8.32 20.65
CA ARG A 452 -0.32 -8.97 20.99
C ARG A 452 -0.20 -10.36 20.36
N ALA A 453 -1.22 -11.20 20.52
CA ALA A 453 -1.25 -12.54 19.94
C ALA A 453 -1.11 -12.45 18.42
N LEU A 454 -1.92 -11.62 17.76
CA LEU A 454 -1.85 -11.47 16.30
C LEU A 454 -0.49 -10.93 15.84
N GLY A 455 0.13 -10.04 16.62
CA GLY A 455 1.50 -9.60 16.40
C GLY A 455 2.46 -10.78 16.32
N SER A 456 2.45 -11.64 17.35
CA SER A 456 3.23 -12.87 17.37
C SER A 456 2.95 -13.76 16.15
N GLU A 457 1.69 -14.04 15.85
CA GLU A 457 1.27 -14.92 14.74
C GLU A 457 1.56 -14.35 13.34
N TYR A 458 1.76 -13.04 13.22
CA TYR A 458 2.12 -12.39 11.96
C TYR A 458 3.58 -12.62 11.58
N THR A 459 4.48 -12.56 12.57
CA THR A 459 5.93 -12.70 12.37
C THR A 459 6.39 -14.16 12.42
N SER A 460 5.54 -15.06 12.92
CA SER A 460 5.77 -16.51 12.99
C SER A 460 4.76 -17.30 12.14
N ARG A 461 4.76 -18.63 12.30
CA ARG A 461 3.73 -19.47 11.71
C ARG A 461 2.43 -19.29 12.50
N ALA A 462 1.40 -18.78 11.82
CA ALA A 462 0.11 -18.50 12.42
C ALA A 462 -0.52 -19.71 13.15
N TRP A 463 -0.88 -19.49 14.41
CA TRP A 463 -1.64 -20.34 15.31
C TRP A 463 -1.09 -21.75 15.50
N ASP A 464 0.24 -21.90 15.47
CA ASP A 464 0.91 -23.18 15.77
C ASP A 464 1.25 -23.36 17.27
N ASP A 465 0.71 -22.47 18.12
CA ASP A 465 0.92 -22.39 19.56
C ASP A 465 2.38 -22.10 19.97
N ARG A 466 3.19 -21.59 19.02
CA ARG A 466 4.56 -21.11 19.25
C ARG A 466 4.64 -19.60 19.06
N LEU A 467 4.90 -18.91 20.16
CA LEU A 467 4.92 -17.46 20.16
C LEU A 467 6.31 -16.91 19.83
N SER A 468 6.34 -15.82 19.06
CA SER A 468 7.51 -14.96 18.94
C SER A 468 7.67 -14.14 20.21
N THR A 469 8.80 -14.34 20.90
CA THR A 469 9.04 -13.71 22.19
C THR A 469 9.18 -12.20 22.02
N GLY A 470 8.36 -11.42 22.73
CA GLY A 470 8.43 -9.95 22.76
C GLY A 470 7.77 -9.22 21.58
N TRP A 471 7.62 -9.86 20.41
CA TRP A 471 7.10 -9.19 19.20
C TRP A 471 5.66 -8.68 19.38
N GLY A 472 4.78 -9.45 20.01
CA GLY A 472 3.42 -9.01 20.30
C GLY A 472 3.34 -7.73 21.15
N ASN A 473 4.26 -7.55 22.11
CA ASN A 473 4.35 -6.33 22.92
C ASN A 473 4.96 -5.17 22.15
N PHE A 474 5.89 -5.46 21.24
CA PHE A 474 6.51 -4.48 20.36
C PHE A 474 5.50 -3.88 19.38
N VAL A 475 4.66 -4.72 18.77
CA VAL A 475 3.53 -4.32 17.92
C VAL A 475 2.50 -3.51 18.71
N LEU A 476 2.12 -3.95 19.91
CA LEU A 476 1.15 -3.20 20.73
C LEU A 476 1.68 -1.81 21.11
N SER A 477 2.97 -1.69 21.40
CA SER A 477 3.59 -0.39 21.69
C SER A 477 3.59 0.52 20.45
N ALA A 478 3.87 -0.03 19.27
CA ALA A 478 3.77 0.71 18.02
C ALA A 478 2.33 1.15 17.71
N TYR A 479 1.31 0.31 17.98
CA TYR A 479 -0.10 0.68 17.90
C TYR A 479 -0.43 1.87 18.81
N ASP A 480 0.00 1.86 20.07
CA ASP A 480 -0.21 2.97 20.99
C ASP A 480 0.52 4.25 20.54
N ASP A 481 1.74 4.12 20.02
CA ASP A 481 2.52 5.26 19.52
C ASP A 481 1.88 5.89 18.28
N VAL A 482 1.27 5.07 17.40
CA VAL A 482 0.49 5.54 16.25
C VAL A 482 -0.72 6.32 16.73
N ARG A 483 -1.49 5.81 17.71
CA ARG A 483 -2.61 6.56 18.30
C ARG A 483 -2.15 7.87 18.90
N ALA A 484 -1.04 7.85 19.64
CA ALA A 484 -0.47 9.04 20.26
C ALA A 484 0.02 10.09 19.24
N SER A 485 0.32 9.70 18.00
CA SER A 485 0.70 10.62 16.92
C SER A 485 -0.47 11.49 16.42
N GLY A 486 -1.72 11.04 16.61
CA GLY A 486 -2.92 11.74 16.15
C GLY A 486 -3.01 11.93 14.63
N VAL A 487 -2.32 11.09 13.84
CA VAL A 487 -2.35 11.18 12.37
C VAL A 487 -3.68 10.71 11.81
N PHE A 488 -4.24 9.64 12.38
CA PHE A 488 -5.58 9.18 12.05
C PHE A 488 -6.60 9.90 12.95
N PRO A 489 -7.74 10.34 12.41
CA PRO A 489 -8.81 10.91 13.23
C PRO A 489 -9.40 9.82 14.13
N GLU A 490 -9.72 10.16 15.38
CA GLU A 490 -10.49 9.26 16.23
C GLU A 490 -11.84 8.96 15.55
N PRO A 491 -12.33 7.71 15.58
CA PRO A 491 -13.62 7.37 15.01
C PRO A 491 -14.73 8.21 15.68
N GLU A 492 -15.54 8.90 14.86
CA GLU A 492 -16.71 9.66 15.33
C GLU A 492 -17.78 8.78 16.00
#